data_AF-A0A815G000-F1
#
_entry.id   AF-A0A815G000-F1
#
_cell.length_a   1.000
_cell.length_b   1.000
_cell.length_c   1.000
_cell.angle_alpha   90.00
_cell.angle_beta   90.00
_cell.angle_gamma   90.00
#
_symmetry.space_group_name_H-M   'P 1'
#
loop_
_entity.id
_entity.type
_entity.pdbx_description
1 polymer ?
#
loop_
_entity_poly.entity_id
_entity_poly.type
_entity_poly.pdbx_seq_one_letter_code
_entity_poly.pdbx_strand_id
1 'polypeptide(L)'
;MTAEGACVLKLRALLCVSLLTEIDRTTEREYHNLIEQYLKDFDALYCAQQRLPKHHFALHFCTQLSSLGPLRFSNCLPFEKKHSFFKTHTYRNLKNLPKSLSIRHQNWIAKNMLTPENMASENYLYVGHILEERDCSYHQSKEDSFAYFFITKALLRNHLED
;
A
#
# COMPACT_ATOMS: atom_id res chain seq x y z
N MET A 1 26.45 23.26 -12.49
CA MET A 1 25.74 21.98 -12.29
C MET A 1 26.45 20.94 -13.15
N THR A 2 26.92 19.83 -12.60
CA THR A 2 27.60 18.79 -13.39
C THR A 2 26.60 18.12 -14.35
N ALA A 3 27.07 17.62 -15.50
CA ALA A 3 26.20 16.98 -16.48
C ALA A 3 25.47 15.74 -15.90
N GLU A 4 26.15 14.99 -15.03
CA GLU A 4 25.56 13.90 -14.24
C GLU A 4 24.42 14.37 -13.34
N GLY A 5 24.60 15.51 -12.65
CA GLY A 5 23.56 16.10 -11.81
C GLY A 5 22.31 16.50 -12.61
N ALA A 6 22.48 17.00 -13.83
CA ALA A 6 21.36 17.32 -14.72
C ALA A 6 20.56 16.06 -15.13
N CYS A 7 21.25 14.97 -15.44
CA CYS A 7 20.61 13.69 -15.78
C CYS A 7 19.78 13.14 -14.61
N VAL A 8 20.32 13.19 -13.39
CA VAL A 8 19.60 12.76 -12.17
C VAL A 8 18.37 13.64 -11.89
N LEU A 9 18.47 14.95 -12.11
CA LEU A 9 17.33 15.86 -11.96
C LEU A 9 16.21 15.56 -12.96
N LYS A 10 16.55 15.21 -14.21
CA LYS A 10 15.57 14.76 -15.21
C LYS A 10 14.89 13.45 -14.79
N LEU A 11 15.64 12.48 -14.27
CA LEU A 11 15.07 11.24 -13.73
C LEU A 11 14.11 11.52 -12.56
N ARG A 12 14.47 12.43 -11.65
CA ARG A 12 13.59 12.85 -10.57
C ARG A 12 12.32 13.51 -11.10
N ALA A 13 12.43 14.38 -12.10
CA ALA A 13 11.27 15.01 -12.73
C ALA A 13 10.33 13.97 -13.37
N LEU A 14 10.88 12.94 -14.04
CA LEU A 14 10.08 11.82 -14.56
C LEU A 14 9.31 11.09 -13.47
N LEU A 15 9.95 10.84 -12.33
CA LEU A 15 9.28 10.23 -11.18
C LEU A 15 8.14 11.11 -10.68
N CYS A 16 8.36 12.42 -10.55
CA CYS A 16 7.32 13.36 -10.11
C CYS A 16 6.09 13.34 -11.02
N VAL A 17 6.29 13.37 -12.34
CA VAL A 17 5.19 13.32 -13.31
C VAL A 17 4.42 11.99 -13.22
N SER A 18 5.12 10.87 -13.05
CA SER A 18 4.48 9.55 -12.89
C SER A 18 3.62 9.40 -11.64
N LEU A 19 3.81 10.27 -10.64
CA LEU A 19 3.08 10.28 -9.37
C LEU A 19 1.92 11.28 -9.34
N LEU A 20 1.71 12.04 -10.41
CA LEU A 20 0.57 12.95 -10.52
C LEU A 20 -0.75 12.16 -10.50
N THR A 21 -1.78 12.77 -9.90
CA THR A 21 -3.13 12.19 -9.83
C THR A 21 -3.99 12.55 -11.02
N GLU A 22 -3.68 13.66 -11.68
CA GLU A 22 -4.40 14.20 -12.82
C GLU A 22 -3.39 14.51 -13.91
N ILE A 23 -3.75 14.20 -15.15
CA ILE A 23 -2.87 14.33 -16.30
C ILE A 23 -3.65 14.97 -17.43
N ASP A 24 -3.11 16.07 -17.94
CA ASP A 24 -3.57 16.72 -19.15
C ASP A 24 -2.71 16.30 -20.36
N ARG A 25 -3.23 16.51 -21.58
CA ARG A 25 -2.51 16.23 -22.83
C ARG A 25 -1.21 17.02 -22.97
N THR A 26 -1.16 18.22 -22.36
CA THR A 26 0.07 19.01 -22.29
C THR A 26 1.15 18.29 -21.48
N THR A 27 0.78 17.79 -20.30
CA THR A 27 1.64 17.03 -19.40
C THR A 27 2.14 15.73 -20.04
N GLU A 28 1.29 15.02 -20.79
CA GLU A 28 1.69 13.82 -21.55
C GLU A 28 2.80 14.13 -22.56
N ARG A 29 2.65 15.23 -23.32
CA ARG A 29 3.67 15.65 -24.29
C ARG A 29 4.98 16.06 -23.62
N GLU A 30 4.90 16.79 -22.51
CA GLU A 30 6.06 17.16 -21.71
C GLU A 30 6.78 15.94 -21.16
N TYR A 31 6.03 14.94 -20.70
CA TYR A 31 6.57 13.68 -20.20
C TYR A 31 7.35 12.91 -21.29
N HIS A 32 6.78 12.82 -22.50
CA HIS A 32 7.45 12.21 -23.65
C HIS A 32 8.79 12.90 -23.97
N ASN A 33 8.78 14.23 -24.06
CA ASN A 33 9.98 15.02 -24.32
C ASN A 33 11.04 14.83 -23.22
N LEU A 34 10.60 14.75 -21.96
CA LEU A 34 11.48 14.57 -20.82
C LEU A 34 12.16 13.18 -20.84
N ILE A 35 11.44 12.13 -21.23
CA ILE A 35 12.00 10.78 -21.38
C ILE A 35 13.05 10.76 -22.49
N GLU A 36 12.74 11.31 -23.66
CA GLU A 36 13.70 11.36 -24.77
C GLU A 36 14.97 12.11 -24.39
N GLN A 37 14.85 13.27 -23.76
CA GLN A 37 15.99 14.06 -23.32
C GLN A 37 16.80 13.32 -22.26
N TYR A 38 16.15 12.68 -21.30
CA TYR A 38 16.83 11.88 -20.29
C TYR A 38 17.62 10.72 -20.91
N LEU A 39 17.04 9.99 -21.86
CA LEU A 39 17.72 8.87 -22.52
C LEU A 39 18.89 9.33 -23.40
N LYS A 40 18.75 10.46 -24.11
CA LYS A 40 19.85 11.05 -24.88
C LYS A 40 21.01 11.49 -23.99
N ASP A 41 20.71 12.16 -22.88
CA ASP A 41 21.73 12.57 -21.90
C ASP A 41 22.40 11.36 -21.24
N PHE A 42 21.61 10.32 -20.92
CA PHE A 42 22.12 9.09 -20.33
C PHE A 42 23.11 8.39 -21.27
N ASP A 43 22.77 8.25 -22.55
CA ASP A 43 23.68 7.65 -23.54
C ASP A 43 24.94 8.50 -23.75
N ALA A 44 24.82 9.83 -23.75
CA ALA A 44 25.97 10.71 -23.90
C ALA A 44 26.95 10.63 -22.71
N LEU A 45 26.42 10.50 -21.49
CA LEU A 45 27.20 10.39 -20.26
C LEU A 45 27.79 9.00 -20.04
N TYR A 46 27.02 7.96 -20.37
CA TYR A 46 27.31 6.57 -20.05
C TYR A 46 27.50 5.71 -21.30
N CYS A 47 28.02 6.29 -22.39
CA CYS A 47 28.17 5.67 -23.73
C CYS A 47 28.75 4.24 -23.76
N ALA A 48 29.57 3.87 -22.77
CA ALA A 48 30.14 2.52 -22.63
C ALA A 48 29.18 1.48 -22.03
N GLN A 49 28.07 1.90 -21.43
CA GLN A 49 27.11 1.08 -20.70
C GLN A 49 25.85 0.88 -21.53
N GLN A 50 25.42 -0.37 -21.64
CA GLN A 50 24.14 -0.67 -22.30
C GLN A 50 22.97 -0.14 -21.47
N ARG A 51 21.95 0.39 -22.15
CA ARG A 51 20.69 0.77 -21.51
C ARG A 51 20.09 -0.43 -20.79
N LEU A 52 19.87 -0.29 -19.48
CA LEU A 52 19.13 -1.28 -18.70
C LEU A 52 17.72 -1.51 -19.30
N PRO A 53 17.14 -2.71 -19.17
CA PRO A 53 15.75 -2.97 -19.59
C PRO A 53 14.73 -1.99 -19.00
N LYS A 54 15.00 -1.43 -17.82
CA LYS A 54 14.21 -0.37 -17.17
C LYS A 54 14.07 0.90 -18.02
N HIS A 55 15.09 1.26 -18.78
CA HIS A 55 15.04 2.39 -19.71
C HIS A 55 14.13 2.12 -20.90
N HIS A 56 14.06 0.88 -21.37
CA HIS A 56 13.11 0.49 -22.42
C HIS A 56 11.66 0.57 -21.91
N PHE A 57 11.40 0.14 -20.66
CA PHE A 57 10.08 0.29 -20.05
C PHE A 57 9.62 1.75 -19.96
N ALA A 58 10.55 2.70 -19.79
CA ALA A 58 10.20 4.12 -19.76
C ALA A 58 9.55 4.59 -21.08
N LEU A 59 9.94 4.04 -22.24
CA LEU A 59 9.32 4.38 -23.52
C LEU A 59 7.83 3.98 -23.57
N HIS A 60 7.47 2.89 -22.88
CA HIS A 60 6.09 2.43 -22.78
C HIS A 60 5.27 3.21 -21.74
N PHE A 61 5.89 4.03 -20.91
CA PHE A 61 5.14 4.82 -19.93
C PHE A 61 4.24 5.86 -20.59
N CYS A 62 4.63 6.42 -21.74
CA CYS A 62 3.78 7.34 -22.50
C CYS A 62 2.52 6.64 -23.03
N THR A 63 2.66 5.44 -23.61
CA THR A 63 1.52 4.68 -24.12
C THR A 63 0.61 4.21 -23.00
N GLN A 64 1.18 3.84 -21.85
CA GLN A 64 0.42 3.54 -20.63
C GLN A 64 -0.32 4.77 -20.09
N LEU A 65 0.32 5.95 -20.10
CA LEU A 65 -0.32 7.20 -19.68
C LEU A 65 -1.57 7.50 -20.50
N SER A 66 -1.45 7.34 -21.83
CA SER A 66 -2.52 7.64 -22.79
C SER A 66 -3.68 6.65 -22.69
N SER A 67 -3.39 5.37 -22.43
CA SER A 67 -4.39 4.29 -22.45
C SER A 67 -5.01 3.97 -21.09
N LEU A 68 -4.24 4.04 -20.01
CA LEU A 68 -4.65 3.65 -18.66
C LEU A 68 -4.84 4.87 -17.74
N GLY A 69 -4.39 6.06 -18.17
CA GLY A 69 -4.36 7.26 -17.35
C GLY A 69 -3.14 7.31 -16.43
N PRO A 70 -3.25 7.97 -15.26
CA PRO A 70 -2.09 8.22 -14.39
C PRO A 70 -1.37 6.96 -13.89
N LEU A 71 -0.05 6.90 -14.11
CA LEU A 71 0.82 5.75 -13.74
C LEU A 71 0.87 5.47 -12.24
N ARG A 72 0.44 6.42 -11.41
CA ARG A 72 0.32 6.23 -9.97
C ARG A 72 -0.59 5.05 -9.61
N PHE A 73 -1.65 4.81 -10.38
CA PHE A 73 -2.61 3.75 -10.07
C PHE A 73 -2.08 2.35 -10.42
N SER A 74 -1.10 2.25 -11.33
CA SER A 74 -0.46 0.99 -11.73
C SER A 74 0.81 0.67 -10.93
N ASN A 75 1.19 1.48 -9.94
CA ASN A 75 2.40 1.23 -9.16
C ASN A 75 2.16 0.28 -7.97
N CYS A 76 3.22 -0.41 -7.55
CA CYS A 76 3.16 -1.36 -6.44
C CYS A 76 3.41 -0.71 -5.06
N LEU A 77 3.52 0.63 -4.99
CA LEU A 77 3.81 1.33 -3.74
C LEU A 77 2.72 1.12 -2.66
N PRO A 78 1.40 1.19 -2.98
CA PRO A 78 0.36 0.90 -2.00
C PRO A 78 0.42 -0.54 -1.49
N PHE A 79 0.72 -1.50 -2.37
CA PHE A 79 0.88 -2.90 -2.00
C PHE A 79 2.04 -3.05 -1.02
N GLU A 80 3.23 -2.57 -1.35
CA GLU A 80 4.38 -2.60 -0.45
C GLU A 80 4.13 -1.85 0.88
N LYS A 81 3.42 -0.72 0.84
CA LYS A 81 3.04 0.04 2.04
C LYS A 81 2.19 -0.81 2.99
N LYS A 82 1.24 -1.61 2.48
CA LYS A 82 0.45 -2.55 3.30
C LYS A 82 1.32 -3.63 3.95
N HIS A 83 2.38 -4.08 3.27
CA HIS A 83 3.34 -5.04 3.85
C HIS A 83 4.14 -4.46 5.02
N SER A 84 4.27 -3.14 5.12
CA SER A 84 4.96 -2.50 6.25
C SER A 84 4.36 -2.88 7.60
N PHE A 85 3.04 -3.06 7.69
CA PHE A 85 2.36 -3.52 8.91
C PHE A 85 2.93 -4.86 9.42
N PHE A 86 3.27 -5.75 8.50
CA PHE A 86 3.83 -7.05 8.81
C PHE A 86 5.32 -6.97 9.06
N LYS A 87 6.06 -6.23 8.22
CA LYS A 87 7.53 -6.12 8.26
C LYS A 87 8.05 -5.31 9.45
N THR A 88 7.27 -4.39 10.02
CA THR A 88 7.69 -3.55 11.16
C THR A 88 7.80 -4.32 12.48
N HIS A 89 7.17 -5.49 12.59
CA HIS A 89 7.22 -6.30 13.80
C HIS A 89 8.31 -7.38 13.71
N THR A 90 9.10 -7.51 14.78
CA THR A 90 10.15 -8.53 14.87
C THR A 90 9.57 -9.84 15.43
N TYR A 91 9.41 -10.84 14.56
CA TYR A 91 8.93 -12.16 14.97
C TYR A 91 10.08 -13.01 15.52
N ARG A 92 9.95 -13.44 16.77
CA ARG A 92 10.92 -14.33 17.42
C ARG A 92 10.71 -15.80 17.06
N ASN A 93 9.50 -16.16 16.65
CA ASN A 93 9.12 -17.53 16.27
C ASN A 93 8.83 -17.61 14.77
N LEU A 94 9.73 -18.26 14.01
CA LEU A 94 9.61 -18.41 12.55
C LEU A 94 9.01 -19.74 12.10
N LYS A 95 8.71 -20.66 13.04
CA LYS A 95 8.18 -22.01 12.74
C LYS A 95 6.84 -21.98 11.98
N ASN A 96 5.99 -20.99 12.23
CA ASN A 96 4.75 -20.78 11.49
C ASN A 96 4.45 -19.28 11.38
N LEU A 97 5.31 -18.58 10.63
CA LEU A 97 5.19 -17.15 10.42
C LEU A 97 3.82 -16.73 9.84
N PRO A 98 3.22 -17.43 8.85
CA PRO A 98 1.90 -17.06 8.34
C PRO A 98 0.81 -17.03 9.42
N LYS A 99 0.81 -18.00 10.35
CA LYS A 99 -0.14 -18.02 11.48
C LYS A 99 0.09 -16.84 12.43
N SER A 100 1.34 -16.51 12.75
CA SER A 100 1.64 -15.36 13.60
C SER A 100 1.23 -14.04 12.94
N LEU A 101 1.44 -13.91 11.63
CA LEU A 101 1.01 -12.75 10.84
C LEU A 101 -0.51 -12.63 10.81
N SER A 102 -1.23 -13.74 10.60
CA SER A 102 -2.69 -13.74 10.55
C SER A 102 -3.30 -13.36 11.89
N ILE A 103 -2.81 -13.91 13.01
CA ILE A 103 -3.27 -13.57 14.36
C ILE A 103 -3.06 -12.08 14.64
N ARG A 104 -1.87 -11.55 14.36
CA ARG A 104 -1.57 -10.12 14.53
C ARG A 104 -2.52 -9.23 13.72
N HIS A 105 -2.79 -9.61 12.48
CA HIS A 105 -3.72 -8.87 11.63
C HIS A 105 -5.15 -8.90 12.18
N GLN A 106 -5.64 -10.07 12.59
CA GLN A 106 -6.97 -10.20 13.19
C GLN A 106 -7.10 -9.39 14.48
N ASN A 107 -6.09 -9.43 15.36
CA ASN A 107 -6.07 -8.62 16.58
C ASN A 107 -6.07 -7.12 16.28
N TRP A 108 -5.37 -6.68 15.23
CA TRP A 108 -5.39 -5.27 14.79
C TRP A 108 -6.77 -4.87 14.25
N ILE A 109 -7.43 -5.72 13.46
CA ILE A 109 -8.81 -5.48 13.00
C ILE A 109 -9.75 -5.37 14.20
N ALA A 110 -9.73 -6.36 15.11
CA ALA A 110 -10.60 -6.38 16.28
C ALA A 110 -10.45 -5.14 17.15
N LYS A 111 -9.21 -4.63 17.32
CA LYS A 111 -8.96 -3.38 18.02
C LYS A 111 -9.60 -2.17 17.31
N ASN A 112 -9.55 -2.11 15.99
CA ASN A 112 -10.11 -0.99 15.24
C ASN A 112 -11.63 -1.05 15.11
N MET A 113 -12.23 -2.24 15.30
CA MET A 113 -13.68 -2.42 15.40
C MET A 113 -14.27 -1.88 16.70
N LEU A 114 -13.45 -1.35 17.61
CA LEU A 114 -13.89 -0.81 18.88
C LEU A 114 -13.59 0.68 19.01
N THR A 115 -14.49 1.38 19.69
CA THR A 115 -14.25 2.72 20.20
C THR A 115 -13.35 2.66 21.46
N PRO A 116 -12.74 3.78 21.88
CA PRO A 116 -11.98 3.84 23.14
C PRO A 116 -12.77 3.39 24.38
N GLU A 117 -14.10 3.46 24.31
CA GLU A 117 -15.05 3.04 25.35
C GLU A 117 -15.40 1.54 25.25
N ASN A 118 -14.71 0.79 24.39
CA ASN A 118 -14.97 -0.62 24.06
C ASN A 118 -16.37 -0.86 23.45
N MET A 119 -16.97 0.13 22.80
CA MET A 119 -18.20 -0.04 22.04
C MET A 119 -17.90 -0.38 20.58
N ALA A 120 -18.87 -0.92 19.84
CA ALA A 120 -18.70 -1.22 18.42
C ALA A 120 -18.43 0.06 17.62
N SER A 121 -17.43 0.05 16.73
CA SER A 121 -17.19 1.14 15.80
C SER A 121 -18.13 1.04 14.61
N GLU A 122 -18.90 2.09 14.37
CA GLU A 122 -19.81 2.21 13.21
C GLU A 122 -19.06 2.07 11.87
N ASN A 123 -17.76 2.39 11.82
CA ASN A 123 -16.93 2.32 10.61
C ASN A 123 -16.73 0.89 10.08
N TYR A 124 -16.97 -0.13 10.91
CA TYR A 124 -16.71 -1.53 10.59
C TYR A 124 -17.97 -2.41 10.62
N LEU A 125 -19.14 -1.83 10.91
CA LEU A 125 -20.42 -2.51 10.72
C LEU A 125 -20.97 -2.20 9.33
N TYR A 126 -21.26 -3.25 8.56
CA TYR A 126 -22.05 -3.11 7.35
C TYR A 126 -23.51 -2.88 7.74
N VAL A 127 -24.20 -2.02 6.98
CA VAL A 127 -25.65 -1.80 7.15
C VAL A 127 -26.37 -3.14 7.02
N GLY A 128 -27.05 -3.58 8.10
CA GLY A 128 -27.78 -4.84 8.16
C GLY A 128 -27.02 -6.03 8.75
N HIS A 129 -25.81 -5.86 9.29
CA HIS A 129 -25.09 -6.93 9.97
C HIS A 129 -25.65 -7.15 11.39
N ILE A 130 -26.23 -8.32 11.64
CA ILE A 130 -26.69 -8.76 12.96
C ILE A 130 -25.55 -9.55 13.60
N LEU A 131 -25.01 -9.09 14.73
CA LEU A 131 -23.97 -9.82 15.46
C LEU A 131 -24.62 -10.97 16.25
N GLU A 132 -24.42 -12.22 15.83
CA GLU A 132 -24.80 -13.38 16.64
C GLU A 132 -23.68 -13.74 17.63
N GLU A 133 -24.04 -14.28 18.80
CA GLU A 133 -23.08 -14.78 19.81
C GLU A 133 -22.06 -15.78 19.25
N ARG A 134 -22.44 -16.47 18.18
CA ARG A 134 -21.63 -17.47 17.48
C ARG A 134 -20.47 -16.86 16.69
N ASP A 135 -20.62 -15.65 16.17
CA ASP A 135 -19.61 -14.97 15.35
C ASP A 135 -18.42 -14.46 16.17
N CYS A 136 -18.60 -14.38 17.49
CA CYS A 136 -17.57 -14.00 18.46
C CYS A 136 -16.65 -15.17 18.89
N SER A 137 -16.90 -16.39 18.41
CA SER A 137 -16.23 -17.61 18.88
C SER A 137 -15.12 -18.10 17.92
N TYR A 138 -14.02 -17.35 17.80
CA TYR A 138 -12.82 -17.86 17.12
C TYR A 138 -11.85 -18.54 18.11
N HIS A 139 -11.26 -19.64 17.65
CA HIS A 139 -10.44 -20.61 18.37
C HIS A 139 -9.53 -20.02 19.47
N GLN A 140 -9.80 -20.43 20.71
CA GLN A 140 -8.97 -20.22 21.90
C GLN A 140 -7.60 -20.91 21.76
N SER A 141 -6.59 -20.20 21.22
CA SER A 141 -5.21 -20.46 21.66
C SER A 141 -4.95 -19.68 22.93
N LYS A 142 -4.65 -20.40 24.01
CA LYS A 142 -4.61 -19.99 25.43
C LYS A 142 -3.83 -18.70 25.78
N GLU A 143 -3.10 -18.09 24.85
CA GLU A 143 -2.28 -16.90 25.12
C GLU A 143 -2.90 -15.58 24.63
N ASP A 144 -3.82 -15.61 23.65
CA ASP A 144 -4.45 -14.41 23.07
C ASP A 144 -5.90 -14.17 23.58
N SER A 145 -6.38 -15.04 24.48
CA SER A 145 -7.79 -15.12 24.86
C SER A 145 -8.32 -13.91 25.65
N PHE A 146 -7.47 -13.13 26.30
CA PHE A 146 -7.95 -12.08 27.20
C PHE A 146 -8.49 -10.87 26.44
N ALA A 147 -7.75 -10.36 25.46
CA ALA A 147 -8.20 -9.18 24.71
C ALA A 147 -9.49 -9.48 23.94
N TYR A 148 -9.54 -10.59 23.21
CA TYR A 148 -10.72 -10.95 22.40
C TYR A 148 -11.96 -11.24 23.27
N PHE A 149 -11.80 -11.86 24.43
CA PHE A 149 -12.91 -12.14 25.36
C PHE A 149 -13.53 -10.86 25.93
N PHE A 150 -12.74 -9.85 26.29
CA PHE A 150 -13.28 -8.59 26.78
C PHE A 150 -13.98 -7.80 25.67
N ILE A 151 -13.44 -7.87 24.45
CA ILE A 151 -13.98 -7.22 23.26
C ILE A 151 -15.34 -7.81 22.87
N THR A 152 -15.43 -9.12 22.73
CA THR A 152 -16.69 -9.79 22.37
C THR A 152 -17.74 -9.65 23.46
N LYS A 153 -17.35 -9.71 24.74
CA LYS A 153 -18.26 -9.51 25.87
C LYS A 153 -18.70 -8.04 26.05
N ALA A 154 -17.95 -7.06 25.54
CA ALA A 154 -18.35 -5.66 25.51
C ALA A 154 -19.34 -5.40 24.36
N LEU A 155 -19.06 -5.94 23.17
CA LEU A 155 -19.94 -5.85 22.00
C LEU A 155 -21.32 -6.50 22.25
N LEU A 156 -21.36 -7.67 22.90
CA LEU A 156 -22.60 -8.37 23.22
C LEU A 156 -23.43 -7.69 24.32
N ARG A 157 -22.79 -6.92 25.22
CA ARG A 157 -23.51 -6.25 26.32
C ARG A 157 -24.34 -5.07 25.83
N ASN A 158 -23.84 -4.36 24.81
CA ASN A 158 -24.54 -3.20 24.24
C ASN A 158 -25.74 -3.59 23.36
N HIS A 159 -25.85 -4.86 22.93
CA HIS A 159 -26.99 -5.34 22.11
C HIS A 159 -28.14 -5.95 22.92
N LEU A 160 -27.99 -6.09 24.24
CA LEU A 160 -29.00 -6.66 25.14
C LEU A 160 -29.75 -5.59 25.98
N GLU A 161 -29.38 -4.31 25.82
CA GLU A 161 -29.99 -3.19 26.54
C GLU A 161 -30.94 -2.32 25.66
N ASP A 162 -31.14 -2.71 24.38
CA ASP A 162 -32.17 -2.19 23.46
C ASP A 162 -33.32 -3.22 23.28
#